data_AF-A0A498P1W8-F1
#
_entry.id   AF-A0A498P1W8-F1
#
_cell.length_a   1.000
_cell.length_b   1.000
_cell.length_c   1.000
_cell.angle_alpha   90.00
_cell.angle_beta   90.00
_cell.angle_gamma   90.00
#
_symmetry.space_group_name_H-M   'P 1'
#
loop_
_entity.id
_entity.type
_entity.pdbx_description
1 polymer ?
#
loop_
_entity_poly.entity_id
_entity_poly.type
_entity_poly.pdbx_seq_one_letter_code
_entity_poly.pdbx_strand_id
1 'polypeptide(L)'
;MERQTANVGPSENPSSGLSTTPPDRSGGTREWKIEPDLESAARMYRRQILKNADDKPDLVVTLDLHSCEKDREREMLAFYKRPNVDWTSPLTVKLKGDAALGDGVKWHFFTLIMEKLHHGFELDIDNCGKTLFFNGEDDHKVPSTSRALLDGDLFRVVGRMIGHTFINEGPLYSGLSPAFFPLLSGVKDDTPVLELKDCPDMDLESQNELNQNEIDNINNLAINWDLPAVSNSNRWWLAETILHHGVIGRREKQISQLRRGLKDTGVLRMIKE
;
A
#
# COMPACT_ATOMS: atom_id res chain seq x y z
N MET A 1 -30.97 81.80 -17.74
CA MET A 1 -31.39 81.93 -19.16
C MET A 1 -30.33 82.74 -19.86
N GLU A 2 -29.55 82.12 -20.74
CA GLU A 2 -28.65 82.64 -21.79
C GLU A 2 -27.59 81.55 -22.02
N ARG A 3 -27.66 80.80 -23.14
CA ARG A 3 -27.20 81.08 -24.51
C ARG A 3 -25.86 80.38 -24.81
N GLN A 4 -25.93 79.53 -25.84
CA GLN A 4 -24.96 79.35 -26.94
C GLN A 4 -23.59 78.71 -26.57
N THR A 5 -22.93 77.87 -27.37
CA THR A 5 -23.01 77.47 -28.79
C THR A 5 -22.00 76.34 -29.02
N ALA A 6 -22.23 75.53 -30.07
CA ALA A 6 -21.22 74.83 -30.90
C ALA A 6 -20.39 73.72 -30.23
N ASN A 7 -19.89 72.68 -30.88
CA ASN A 7 -20.03 71.97 -32.16
C ASN A 7 -19.08 70.74 -31.98
N VAL A 8 -18.99 69.86 -32.98
CA VAL A 8 -17.93 68.87 -33.18
C VAL A 8 -18.19 67.49 -32.54
N GLY A 9 -18.44 66.49 -33.40
CA GLY A 9 -18.47 65.06 -33.06
C GLY A 9 -17.09 64.54 -32.62
N PRO A 10 -16.91 63.25 -32.29
CA PRO A 10 -16.57 62.31 -33.37
C PRO A 10 -16.84 60.81 -33.10
N SER A 11 -16.62 60.04 -34.16
CA SER A 11 -15.90 58.76 -34.24
C SER A 11 -16.40 57.53 -33.46
N GLU A 12 -16.66 56.51 -34.27
CA GLU A 12 -16.60 55.08 -34.00
C GLU A 12 -15.40 54.70 -33.11
N ASN A 13 -15.62 53.76 -32.19
CA ASN A 13 -14.58 52.97 -31.54
C ASN A 13 -14.92 51.48 -31.67
N PRO A 14 -13.98 50.64 -32.15
CA PRO A 14 -14.20 49.23 -32.34
C PRO A 14 -13.99 48.43 -31.05
N SER A 15 -14.71 47.32 -31.00
CA SER A 15 -14.62 46.21 -30.06
C SER A 15 -13.20 45.69 -29.84
N SER A 16 -12.77 45.63 -28.57
CA SER A 16 -11.77 44.67 -28.09
C SER A 16 -12.21 44.11 -26.74
N GLY A 17 -12.88 42.96 -26.78
CA GLY A 17 -13.23 42.20 -25.58
C GLY A 17 -11.99 41.58 -24.97
N LEU A 18 -11.56 42.12 -23.83
CA LEU A 18 -10.55 41.50 -22.98
C LEU A 18 -11.27 40.48 -22.08
N SER A 19 -11.25 39.20 -22.48
CA SER A 19 -11.68 38.11 -21.61
C SER A 19 -10.57 37.87 -20.58
N THR A 20 -10.72 38.43 -19.38
CA THR A 20 -9.92 38.05 -18.22
C THR A 20 -10.49 36.75 -17.66
N THR A 21 -9.95 35.61 -18.09
CA THR A 21 -10.11 34.36 -17.36
C THR A 21 -9.35 34.44 -16.03
N PRO A 22 -9.92 33.95 -14.91
CA PRO A 22 -9.19 33.88 -13.65
C PRO A 22 -8.00 32.92 -13.80
N PRO A 23 -6.89 33.11 -13.06
CA PRO A 23 -5.78 32.16 -13.09
C PRO A 23 -6.27 30.82 -12.53
N ASP A 24 -6.14 29.78 -13.35
CA ASP A 24 -6.39 28.39 -13.00
C ASP A 24 -5.45 27.97 -11.86
N ARG A 25 -5.97 27.95 -10.62
CA ARG A 25 -5.30 27.39 -9.45
C ARG A 25 -5.55 25.88 -9.39
N SER A 26 -5.11 25.11 -10.40
CA SER A 26 -5.10 23.64 -10.31
C SER A 26 -4.20 22.92 -11.32
N GLY A 27 -3.10 23.55 -11.76
CA GLY A 27 -2.16 22.96 -12.73
C GLY A 27 -0.89 22.38 -12.11
N GLY A 28 -1.00 21.48 -11.12
CA GLY A 28 0.17 20.68 -10.71
C GLY A 28 0.47 19.68 -11.82
N THR A 29 1.38 20.01 -12.73
CA THR A 29 1.77 19.17 -13.86
C THR A 29 2.07 17.75 -13.38
N ARG A 30 1.41 16.75 -13.97
CA ARG A 30 1.61 15.32 -13.69
C ARG A 30 2.89 14.82 -14.36
N GLU A 31 3.97 15.59 -14.26
CA GLU A 31 5.26 15.35 -14.92
C GLU A 31 5.85 13.99 -14.54
N TRP A 32 5.62 13.54 -13.30
CA TRP A 32 6.07 12.22 -12.85
C TRP A 32 5.52 11.06 -13.68
N LYS A 33 4.40 11.24 -14.41
CA LYS A 33 3.80 10.18 -15.25
C LYS A 33 4.57 9.89 -16.53
N ILE A 34 5.35 10.87 -17.01
CA ILE A 34 6.12 10.76 -18.24
C ILE A 34 7.62 10.59 -17.96
N GLU A 35 8.00 10.55 -16.68
CA GLU A 35 9.38 10.34 -16.24
C GLU A 35 9.74 8.85 -16.38
N PRO A 36 10.71 8.48 -17.23
CA PRO A 36 11.10 7.08 -17.42
C PRO A 36 11.83 6.48 -16.21
N ASP A 37 12.53 7.29 -15.42
CA ASP A 37 13.22 6.80 -14.22
C ASP A 37 12.26 6.68 -13.04
N LEU A 38 12.04 5.45 -12.57
CA LEU A 38 11.07 5.16 -11.50
C LEU A 38 11.38 5.90 -10.19
N GLU A 39 12.66 6.05 -9.86
CA GLU A 39 13.07 6.75 -8.63
C GLU A 39 12.79 8.26 -8.74
N SER A 40 13.07 8.86 -9.89
CA SER A 40 12.76 10.25 -10.17
C SER A 40 11.25 10.50 -10.25
N ALA A 41 10.49 9.61 -10.88
CA ALA A 41 9.03 9.67 -10.91
C ALA A 41 8.45 9.62 -9.49
N ALA A 42 8.92 8.68 -8.66
CA ALA A 42 8.53 8.56 -7.25
C ALA A 42 8.85 9.83 -6.46
N ARG A 43 10.06 10.39 -6.62
CA ARG A 43 10.48 11.64 -5.97
C ARG A 43 9.61 12.83 -6.36
N MET A 44 9.29 12.96 -7.65
CA MET A 44 8.43 14.02 -8.18
C MET A 44 7.00 13.88 -7.65
N TYR A 45 6.46 12.65 -7.63
CA TYR A 45 5.14 12.36 -7.08
C TYR A 45 5.05 12.76 -5.61
N ARG A 46 6.00 12.33 -4.77
CA ARG A 46 6.04 12.69 -3.34
C ARG A 46 6.07 14.19 -3.11
N ARG A 47 6.96 14.90 -3.81
CA ARG A 47 7.05 16.37 -3.73
C ARG A 47 5.75 17.04 -4.13
N GLN A 48 5.06 16.54 -5.15
CA GLN A 48 3.77 17.07 -5.58
C GLN A 48 2.68 16.90 -4.50
N ILE A 49 2.54 15.71 -3.93
CA ILE A 49 1.46 15.44 -2.96
C ILE A 49 1.71 16.13 -1.61
N LEU A 50 2.96 16.23 -1.16
CA LEU A 50 3.32 16.89 0.09
C LEU A 50 3.15 18.41 -0.03
N LYS A 51 3.60 19.02 -1.13
CA LYS A 51 3.44 20.46 -1.36
C LYS A 51 1.97 20.90 -1.37
N ASN A 52 1.08 20.03 -1.86
CA ASN A 52 -0.37 20.29 -1.84
C ASN A 52 -0.99 20.17 -0.43
N ALA A 53 -0.21 19.75 0.56
CA ALA A 53 -0.64 19.47 1.92
C ALA A 53 0.07 20.33 2.98
N ASP A 54 1.03 21.19 2.61
CA ASP A 54 1.84 21.99 3.55
C ASP A 54 0.99 22.87 4.49
N ASP A 55 -0.16 23.38 4.03
CA ASP A 55 -1.06 24.23 4.83
C ASP A 55 -2.01 23.42 5.75
N LYS A 56 -1.95 22.09 5.71
CA LYS A 56 -2.83 21.21 6.50
C LYS A 56 -2.29 21.01 7.91
N PRO A 57 -3.17 20.74 8.89
CA PRO A 57 -2.71 20.44 10.25
C PRO A 57 -1.88 19.15 10.28
N ASP A 58 -0.85 19.17 11.12
CA ASP A 58 0.02 18.03 11.34
C ASP A 58 -0.73 16.79 11.82
N LEU A 59 -0.39 15.65 11.24
CA LEU A 59 -0.63 14.35 11.85
C LEU A 59 0.34 14.21 13.01
N VAL A 60 -0.18 14.10 14.22
CA VAL A 60 0.65 13.88 15.41
C VAL A 60 0.56 12.41 15.82
N VAL A 61 1.71 11.74 15.87
CA VAL A 61 1.89 10.45 16.54
C VAL A 61 2.76 10.65 17.77
N THR A 62 2.37 10.04 18.88
CA THR A 62 3.17 10.02 20.11
C THR A 62 3.45 8.58 20.46
N LEU A 63 4.72 8.27 20.73
CA LEU A 63 5.14 6.97 21.26
C LEU A 63 5.81 7.20 22.61
N ASP A 64 5.40 6.46 23.64
CA ASP A 64 6.04 6.53 24.95
C ASP A 64 7.20 5.53 25.05
N LEU A 65 8.44 6.03 25.11
CA LEU A 65 9.63 5.19 25.17
C LEU A 65 9.78 4.44 26.50
N HIS A 66 9.08 4.88 27.55
CA HIS A 66 9.07 4.19 28.84
C HIS A 66 8.00 3.10 28.90
N SER A 67 7.09 3.04 27.93
CA SER A 67 6.06 2.01 27.86
C SER A 67 6.60 0.70 27.31
N CYS A 68 5.91 -0.41 27.61
CA CYS A 68 6.31 -1.70 27.09
C CYS A 68 6.14 -1.75 25.55
N GLU A 69 6.85 -2.66 24.90
CA GLU A 69 6.81 -2.80 23.43
C GLU A 69 5.41 -3.01 22.88
N LYS A 70 4.60 -3.84 23.54
CA LYS A 70 3.21 -4.10 23.11
C LYS A 70 2.34 -2.85 23.16
N ASP A 71 2.58 -1.93 24.10
CA ASP A 71 1.82 -0.68 24.18
C ASP A 71 2.24 0.29 23.07
N ARG A 72 3.54 0.40 22.78
CA ARG A 72 4.04 1.18 21.63
C ARG A 72 3.50 0.67 20.31
N GLU A 73 3.45 -0.65 20.13
CA GLU A 73 2.85 -1.29 18.96
C GLU A 73 1.34 -1.02 18.85
N ARG A 74 0.60 -1.05 19.96
CA ARG A 74 -0.82 -0.67 20.00
C ARG A 74 -1.02 0.80 19.60
N GLU A 75 -0.20 1.71 20.11
CA GLU A 75 -0.24 3.14 19.77
C GLU A 75 0.00 3.35 18.26
N MET A 76 1.00 2.65 17.71
CA MET A 76 1.30 2.67 16.28
C MET A 76 0.12 2.15 15.43
N LEU A 77 -0.43 0.99 15.78
CA LEU A 77 -1.60 0.43 15.07
C LEU A 77 -2.82 1.34 15.20
N ALA A 78 -3.08 1.89 16.39
CA ALA A 78 -4.18 2.82 16.64
C ALA A 78 -4.06 4.09 15.79
N PHE A 79 -2.86 4.66 15.68
CA PHE A 79 -2.59 5.82 14.82
C PHE A 79 -2.98 5.55 13.37
N TYR A 80 -2.58 4.41 12.81
CA TYR A 80 -2.89 4.03 11.42
C TYR A 80 -4.31 3.51 11.22
N LYS A 81 -5.02 3.13 12.30
CA LYS A 81 -6.43 2.69 12.25
C LYS A 81 -7.43 3.86 12.22
N ARG A 82 -6.99 5.08 12.52
CA ARG A 82 -7.85 6.29 12.50
C ARG A 82 -8.62 6.42 11.18
N PRO A 83 -9.95 6.65 11.20
CA PRO A 83 -10.74 6.87 10.00
C PRO A 83 -10.54 8.30 9.47
N ASN A 84 -10.80 8.51 8.18
CA ASN A 84 -10.86 9.84 7.54
C ASN A 84 -9.61 10.71 7.74
N VAL A 85 -8.44 10.08 7.78
CA VAL A 85 -7.15 10.77 7.85
C VAL A 85 -6.65 11.10 6.45
N ASP A 86 -6.20 12.34 6.26
CA ASP A 86 -5.40 12.72 5.11
C ASP A 86 -3.93 12.41 5.38
N TRP A 87 -3.46 11.29 4.84
CA TRP A 87 -2.09 10.81 5.06
C TRP A 87 -1.03 11.67 4.35
N THR A 88 -1.42 12.63 3.52
CA THR A 88 -0.49 13.57 2.88
C THR A 88 -0.14 14.76 3.76
N SER A 89 -0.90 14.99 4.85
CA SER A 89 -0.62 16.04 5.82
C SER A 89 0.78 15.89 6.45
N PRO A 90 1.45 17.01 6.83
CA PRO A 90 2.73 16.97 7.52
C PRO A 90 2.70 16.06 8.75
N LEU A 91 3.77 15.29 8.97
CA LEU A 91 3.87 14.37 10.11
C LEU A 91 4.74 14.98 11.22
N THR A 92 4.19 15.07 12.42
CA THR A 92 4.94 15.32 13.65
C THR A 92 4.98 14.05 14.50
N VAL A 93 6.19 13.55 14.76
CA VAL A 93 6.44 12.42 15.66
C VAL A 93 6.96 12.95 16.99
N LYS A 94 6.37 12.47 18.10
CA LYS A 94 6.80 12.79 19.47
C LYS A 94 7.20 11.52 20.19
N LEU A 95 8.44 11.44 20.64
CA LEU A 95 8.91 10.35 21.50
C LEU A 95 8.87 10.83 22.94
N LYS A 96 7.87 10.39 23.70
CA LYS A 96 7.73 10.79 25.10
C LYS A 96 8.83 10.11 25.92
N GLY A 97 9.51 10.89 26.75
CA GLY A 97 10.75 10.48 27.42
C GLY A 97 12.03 10.93 26.69
N ASP A 98 11.90 11.50 25.49
CA ASP A 98 12.98 12.11 24.71
C ASP A 98 12.62 13.56 24.36
N ALA A 99 13.62 14.44 24.34
CA ALA A 99 13.46 15.84 23.93
C ALA A 99 13.70 16.05 22.42
N ALA A 100 14.10 14.99 21.70
CA ALA A 100 14.35 15.06 20.27
C ALA A 100 13.10 15.40 19.45
N LEU A 101 13.28 16.26 18.45
CA LEU A 101 12.30 16.63 17.43
C LEU A 101 12.97 16.67 16.05
N GLY A 102 12.17 16.59 14.99
CA GLY A 102 12.64 16.73 13.60
C GLY A 102 12.75 15.41 12.85
N ASP A 103 13.49 15.43 11.73
CA ASP A 103 13.47 14.33 10.75
C ASP A 103 14.11 13.03 11.26
N GLY A 104 15.09 13.12 12.17
CA GLY A 104 15.67 11.93 12.80
C GLY A 104 14.63 11.11 13.59
N VAL A 105 13.68 11.80 14.23
CA VAL A 105 12.61 11.17 15.00
C VAL A 105 11.57 10.52 14.08
N LYS A 106 11.24 11.18 12.95
CA LYS A 106 10.38 10.60 11.91
C LYS A 106 11.02 9.36 11.29
N TRP A 107 12.31 9.44 10.97
CA TRP A 107 13.07 8.33 10.42
C TRP A 107 13.07 7.12 11.36
N HIS A 108 13.31 7.36 12.66
CA HIS A 108 13.24 6.32 13.67
C HIS A 108 11.85 5.64 13.72
N PHE A 109 10.78 6.43 13.70
CA PHE A 109 9.41 5.92 13.68
C PHE A 109 9.12 5.03 12.47
N PHE A 110 9.52 5.47 11.27
CA PHE A 110 9.33 4.67 10.06
C PHE A 110 10.21 3.42 10.00
N THR A 111 11.43 3.50 10.52
CA THR A 111 12.31 2.34 10.68
C THR A 111 11.65 1.30 11.58
N LEU A 112 11.09 1.72 12.71
CA LEU A 112 10.37 0.84 13.63
C LEU A 112 9.16 0.19 12.96
N ILE A 113 8.38 0.94 12.18
CA ILE A 113 7.26 0.39 11.40
C ILE A 113 7.73 -0.73 10.47
N MET A 114 8.78 -0.47 9.67
CA MET A 114 9.26 -1.46 8.70
C MET A 114 9.84 -2.68 9.39
N GLU A 115 10.59 -2.49 10.48
CA GLU A 115 11.09 -3.59 11.31
C GLU A 115 9.95 -4.50 11.79
N LYS A 116 8.84 -3.92 12.26
CA LYS A 116 7.66 -4.69 12.71
C LYS A 116 6.91 -5.37 11.58
N LEU A 117 6.88 -4.77 10.39
CA LEU A 117 6.31 -5.42 9.21
C LEU A 117 7.18 -6.59 8.70
N HIS A 118 8.50 -6.54 8.89
CA HIS A 118 9.43 -7.59 8.49
C HIS A 118 9.51 -8.74 9.50
N HIS A 119 9.59 -8.42 10.80
CA HIS A 119 9.89 -9.40 11.85
C HIS A 119 8.71 -9.72 12.76
N GLY A 120 7.59 -9.01 12.60
CA GLY A 120 6.39 -9.18 13.39
C GLY A 120 6.25 -8.24 14.58
N PHE A 121 5.04 -8.23 15.14
CA PHE A 121 4.67 -7.48 16.32
C PHE A 121 4.63 -8.41 17.53
N GLU A 122 5.13 -7.94 18.69
CA GLU A 122 5.03 -8.66 19.98
C GLU A 122 3.60 -8.68 20.52
N LEU A 123 2.75 -7.77 20.03
CA LEU A 123 1.33 -7.77 20.26
C LEU A 123 0.73 -9.02 19.63
N ASP A 124 0.20 -9.91 20.48
CA ASP A 124 -0.38 -11.18 20.06
C ASP A 124 -1.88 -10.98 19.74
N ILE A 125 -2.19 -10.69 18.46
CA ILE A 125 -3.55 -10.37 18.02
C ILE A 125 -4.32 -11.63 17.64
N ASP A 126 -3.61 -12.67 17.16
CA ASP A 126 -4.18 -13.92 16.70
C ASP A 126 -3.87 -15.12 17.61
N ASN A 127 -3.39 -14.85 18.83
CA ASN A 127 -3.03 -15.84 19.85
C ASN A 127 -1.98 -16.86 19.37
N CYS A 128 -1.07 -16.40 18.51
CA CYS A 128 0.03 -17.17 17.94
C CYS A 128 1.41 -16.74 18.48
N GLY A 129 1.43 -15.95 19.58
CA GLY A 129 2.64 -15.44 20.22
C GLY A 129 3.12 -14.12 19.61
N LYS A 130 3.50 -14.12 18.32
CA LYS A 130 3.83 -12.91 17.56
C LYS A 130 2.87 -12.73 16.39
N THR A 131 2.42 -11.51 16.16
CA THR A 131 1.60 -11.19 15.00
C THR A 131 2.47 -10.99 13.77
N LEU A 132 2.32 -11.87 12.78
CA LEU A 132 2.95 -11.76 11.47
C LEU A 132 1.92 -11.36 10.42
N PHE A 133 2.17 -10.23 9.75
CA PHE A 133 1.35 -9.80 8.61
C PHE A 133 1.75 -10.50 7.32
N PHE A 134 2.99 -10.96 7.21
CA PHE A 134 3.52 -11.62 6.04
C PHE A 134 4.28 -12.89 6.47
N ASN A 135 4.06 -13.98 5.76
CA ASN A 135 4.65 -15.30 5.99
C ASN A 135 5.37 -15.77 4.71
N GLY A 136 6.27 -16.73 4.84
CA GLY A 136 7.03 -17.31 3.73
C GLY A 136 8.50 -16.92 3.77
N GLU A 137 9.24 -17.35 2.76
CA GLU A 137 10.67 -17.05 2.61
C GLU A 137 10.90 -15.55 2.28
N ASP A 138 12.12 -15.08 2.54
CA ASP A 138 12.54 -13.76 2.06
C ASP A 138 12.42 -13.68 0.53
N ASP A 139 12.00 -12.52 0.03
CA ASP A 139 11.62 -12.26 -1.37
C ASP A 139 10.46 -13.11 -1.92
N HIS A 140 9.80 -13.89 -1.07
CA HIS A 140 8.59 -14.66 -1.40
C HIS A 140 7.51 -14.50 -0.33
N LYS A 141 7.58 -13.45 0.50
CA LYS A 141 6.59 -13.24 1.55
C LYS A 141 5.22 -12.91 0.97
N VAL A 142 4.20 -13.51 1.56
CA VAL A 142 2.79 -13.29 1.21
C VAL A 142 1.98 -12.94 2.46
N PRO A 143 0.87 -12.18 2.36
CA PRO A 143 0.04 -11.84 3.50
C PRO A 143 -0.36 -13.08 4.31
N SER A 144 -0.40 -13.00 5.63
CA SER A 144 -0.87 -14.13 6.43
C SER A 144 -2.37 -14.38 6.21
N THR A 145 -2.80 -15.63 6.40
CA THR A 145 -4.23 -16.00 6.30
C THR A 145 -5.01 -15.78 7.60
N SER A 146 -4.45 -14.99 8.52
CA SER A 146 -5.01 -14.77 9.86
C SER A 146 -6.35 -14.03 9.78
N ARG A 147 -7.41 -14.69 10.27
CA ARG A 147 -8.77 -14.13 10.31
C ARG A 147 -8.88 -12.96 11.29
N ALA A 148 -8.20 -13.02 12.42
CA ALA A 148 -8.21 -11.92 13.40
C ALA A 148 -7.66 -10.62 12.81
N LEU A 149 -6.59 -10.71 12.02
CA LEU A 149 -6.01 -9.54 11.32
C LEU A 149 -6.93 -9.02 10.23
N LEU A 150 -7.56 -9.92 9.48
CA LEU A 150 -8.51 -9.57 8.43
C LEU A 150 -9.77 -8.88 8.99
N ASP A 151 -10.39 -9.47 10.01
CA ASP A 151 -11.60 -8.94 10.65
C ASP A 151 -11.32 -7.59 11.34
N GLY A 152 -10.08 -7.38 11.80
CA GLY A 152 -9.61 -6.13 12.37
C GLY A 152 -9.31 -5.00 11.37
N ASP A 153 -9.46 -5.24 10.06
CA ASP A 153 -9.03 -4.37 8.94
C ASP A 153 -7.53 -4.03 9.00
N LEU A 154 -6.71 -4.91 9.57
CA LEU A 154 -5.32 -4.60 9.88
C LEU A 154 -4.41 -4.68 8.64
N PHE A 155 -4.77 -5.42 7.58
CA PHE A 155 -4.03 -5.34 6.32
C PHE A 155 -4.18 -3.97 5.66
N ARG A 156 -5.30 -3.27 5.88
CA ARG A 156 -5.46 -1.88 5.45
C ARG A 156 -4.55 -0.95 6.26
N VAL A 157 -4.42 -1.18 7.57
CA VAL A 157 -3.48 -0.47 8.45
C VAL A 157 -2.05 -0.65 7.93
N VAL A 158 -1.64 -1.87 7.56
CA VAL A 158 -0.33 -2.14 6.93
C VAL A 158 -0.17 -1.40 5.60
N GLY A 159 -1.19 -1.38 4.75
CA GLY A 159 -1.13 -0.60 3.50
C GLY A 159 -0.95 0.89 3.73
N ARG A 160 -1.55 1.43 4.80
CA ARG A 160 -1.32 2.82 5.22
C ARG A 160 0.09 3.03 5.75
N MET A 161 0.62 2.10 6.56
CA MET A 161 1.99 2.14 7.06
C MET A 161 3.00 2.20 5.92
N ILE A 162 2.89 1.29 4.95
CA ILE A 162 3.78 1.22 3.78
C ILE A 162 3.66 2.51 2.95
N GLY A 163 2.45 2.91 2.60
CA GLY A 163 2.24 4.10 1.78
C GLY A 163 2.65 5.41 2.47
N HIS A 164 2.36 5.56 3.76
CA HIS A 164 2.71 6.75 4.54
C HIS A 164 4.22 6.86 4.76
N THR A 165 4.91 5.73 4.93
CA THR A 165 6.38 5.68 4.97
C THR A 165 6.97 6.12 3.64
N PHE A 166 6.46 5.57 2.53
CA PHE A 166 6.91 5.94 1.19
C PHE A 166 6.79 7.44 0.93
N ILE A 167 5.62 8.05 1.19
CA ILE A 167 5.41 9.46 0.87
C ILE A 167 6.26 10.41 1.73
N ASN A 168 6.68 9.99 2.92
CA ASN A 168 7.57 10.75 3.81
C ASN A 168 9.06 10.39 3.62
N GLU A 169 9.41 9.70 2.53
CA GLU A 169 10.80 9.32 2.20
C GLU A 169 11.45 8.39 3.22
N GLY A 170 10.66 7.62 3.98
CA GLY A 170 11.19 6.60 4.87
C GLY A 170 11.67 5.33 4.16
N PRO A 171 12.17 4.34 4.92
CA PRO A 171 12.63 3.06 4.37
C PRO A 171 11.52 2.34 3.59
N LEU A 172 11.88 1.69 2.49
CA LEU A 172 10.94 0.91 1.68
C LEU A 172 10.73 -0.48 2.28
N TYR A 173 9.51 -1.01 2.15
CA TYR A 173 9.25 -2.41 2.47
C TYR A 173 9.73 -3.31 1.33
N SER A 174 10.53 -4.32 1.65
CA SER A 174 11.05 -5.31 0.69
C SER A 174 10.63 -6.74 1.07
N GLY A 175 10.98 -7.72 0.24
CA GLY A 175 10.78 -9.13 0.57
C GLY A 175 9.40 -9.71 0.26
N LEU A 176 8.49 -8.93 -0.35
CA LEU A 176 7.25 -9.46 -0.89
C LEU A 176 7.51 -10.33 -2.11
N SER A 177 6.71 -11.38 -2.28
CA SER A 177 6.65 -12.16 -3.50
C SER A 177 6.42 -11.25 -4.72
N PRO A 178 7.21 -11.39 -5.81
CA PRO A 178 7.01 -10.66 -7.06
C PRO A 178 5.61 -10.82 -7.64
N ALA A 179 4.97 -11.97 -7.40
CA ALA A 179 3.61 -12.27 -7.83
C ALA A 179 2.57 -11.26 -7.29
N PHE A 180 2.88 -10.56 -6.19
CA PHE A 180 1.95 -9.62 -5.58
C PHE A 180 1.97 -8.23 -6.22
N PHE A 181 3.03 -7.84 -6.93
CA PHE A 181 3.08 -6.54 -7.60
C PHE A 181 1.91 -6.31 -8.58
N PRO A 182 1.59 -7.22 -9.52
CA PRO A 182 0.41 -7.05 -10.39
C PRO A 182 -0.91 -7.04 -9.62
N LEU A 183 -1.01 -7.81 -8.54
CA LEU A 183 -2.21 -7.87 -7.71
C LEU A 183 -2.47 -6.55 -6.98
N LEU A 184 -1.40 -5.93 -6.48
CA LEU A 184 -1.45 -4.65 -5.78
C LEU A 184 -1.74 -3.49 -6.74
N SER A 185 -1.05 -3.43 -7.87
CA SER A 185 -1.31 -2.42 -8.92
C SER A 185 -2.74 -2.54 -9.43
N GLY A 186 -3.22 -3.77 -9.64
CA GLY A 186 -4.53 -4.06 -10.20
C GLY A 186 -4.66 -3.69 -11.67
N VAL A 187 -3.55 -3.72 -12.40
CA VAL A 187 -3.55 -3.73 -13.86
C VAL A 187 -4.20 -5.05 -14.30
N LYS A 188 -5.24 -4.98 -15.14
CA LYS A 188 -6.07 -6.15 -15.48
C LYS A 188 -5.35 -7.20 -16.33
N ASP A 189 -4.31 -6.80 -17.05
CA ASP A 189 -3.64 -7.65 -18.04
C ASP A 189 -2.35 -8.29 -17.50
N ASP A 190 -1.98 -8.01 -16.24
CA ASP A 190 -0.77 -8.55 -15.64
C ASP A 190 -1.14 -9.77 -14.78
N THR A 191 -0.85 -10.96 -15.31
CA THR A 191 -1.13 -12.21 -14.61
C THR A 191 0.03 -12.50 -13.66
N PRO A 192 -0.24 -12.71 -12.36
CA PRO A 192 0.82 -13.01 -11.40
C PRO A 192 1.54 -14.30 -11.78
N VAL A 193 2.86 -14.22 -11.94
CA VAL A 193 3.71 -15.41 -12.11
C VAL A 193 4.03 -15.95 -10.73
N LEU A 194 3.57 -17.16 -10.45
CA LEU A 194 3.74 -17.83 -9.16
C LEU A 194 4.89 -18.83 -9.20
N GLU A 195 5.70 -18.80 -8.15
CA GLU A 195 6.72 -19.80 -7.85
C GLU A 195 6.29 -20.66 -6.67
N LEU A 196 6.82 -21.88 -6.60
CA LEU A 196 6.58 -22.78 -5.46
C LEU A 196 6.91 -22.08 -4.13
N LYS A 197 8.01 -21.31 -4.08
CA LYS A 197 8.47 -20.56 -2.90
C LYS A 197 7.47 -19.52 -2.38
N ASP A 198 6.55 -19.05 -3.22
CA ASP A 198 5.49 -18.12 -2.80
C ASP A 198 4.46 -18.79 -1.87
N CYS A 199 4.47 -20.12 -1.78
CA CYS A 199 3.62 -20.86 -0.85
C CYS A 199 4.28 -20.91 0.54
N PRO A 200 3.73 -20.22 1.56
CA PRO A 200 4.36 -20.13 2.88
C PRO A 200 4.21 -21.41 3.71
N ASP A 201 3.34 -22.33 3.28
CA ASP A 201 3.01 -23.58 3.98
C ASP A 201 3.87 -24.76 3.48
N MET A 202 4.94 -24.49 2.73
CA MET A 202 5.77 -25.52 2.14
C MET A 202 6.90 -25.97 3.07
N ASP A 203 6.66 -27.06 3.79
CA ASP A 203 7.73 -27.98 4.18
C ASP A 203 8.12 -28.81 2.93
N LEU A 204 8.92 -28.23 2.03
CA LEU A 204 9.48 -28.96 0.87
C LEU A 204 10.62 -29.90 1.31
N GLU A 205 10.30 -30.97 2.02
CA GLU A 205 11.10 -32.19 1.88
C GLU A 205 10.67 -32.90 0.59
N SER A 206 11.22 -32.42 -0.53
CA SER A 206 10.89 -32.94 -1.86
C SER A 206 11.64 -34.24 -2.21
N GLN A 207 10.99 -35.03 -3.07
CA GLN A 207 11.54 -35.99 -4.06
C GLN A 207 11.39 -37.49 -3.82
N ASN A 208 10.22 -37.98 -3.37
CA ASN A 208 9.84 -39.37 -3.60
C ASN A 208 8.75 -39.48 -4.68
N GLU A 209 8.80 -40.52 -5.50
CA GLU A 209 7.67 -40.89 -6.35
C GLU A 209 6.44 -41.11 -5.46
N LEU A 210 5.35 -40.44 -5.79
CA LEU A 210 4.10 -40.58 -5.07
C LEU A 210 3.63 -42.04 -5.19
N ASN A 211 3.48 -42.72 -4.07
CA ASN A 211 2.90 -44.06 -4.05
C ASN A 211 1.39 -44.01 -4.33
N GLN A 212 0.78 -45.16 -4.63
CA GLN A 212 -0.65 -45.20 -4.98
C GLN A 212 -1.56 -44.64 -3.89
N ASN A 213 -1.21 -44.83 -2.61
CA ASN A 213 -1.98 -44.32 -1.49
C ASN A 213 -1.91 -42.77 -1.40
N GLU A 214 -0.77 -42.18 -1.72
CA GLU A 214 -0.61 -40.73 -1.83
C GLU A 214 -1.43 -40.17 -2.99
N ILE A 215 -1.43 -40.85 -4.15
CA ILE A 215 -2.27 -40.49 -5.29
C ILE A 215 -3.76 -40.54 -4.91
N ASP A 216 -4.20 -41.59 -4.23
CA ASP A 216 -5.59 -41.74 -3.79
C ASP A 216 -5.98 -40.65 -2.78
N ASN A 217 -5.09 -40.30 -1.86
CA ASN A 217 -5.29 -39.19 -0.91
C ASN A 217 -5.38 -37.83 -1.61
N ILE A 218 -4.50 -37.56 -2.58
CA ILE A 218 -4.53 -36.33 -3.38
C ILE A 218 -5.83 -36.28 -4.19
N ASN A 219 -6.27 -37.39 -4.77
CA ASN A 219 -7.52 -37.46 -5.52
C ASN A 219 -8.75 -37.20 -4.63
N ASN A 220 -8.76 -37.77 -3.42
CA ASN A 220 -9.82 -37.49 -2.45
C ASN A 220 -9.85 -36.00 -2.05
N LEU A 221 -8.68 -35.38 -1.86
CA LEU A 221 -8.58 -33.95 -1.57
C LEU A 221 -9.07 -33.10 -2.76
N ALA A 222 -8.64 -33.44 -3.98
CA ALA A 222 -9.04 -32.75 -5.20
C ALA A 222 -10.57 -32.79 -5.38
N ILE A 223 -11.19 -33.97 -5.22
CA ILE A 223 -12.65 -34.12 -5.32
C ILE A 223 -13.37 -33.28 -4.25
N ASN A 224 -12.85 -33.25 -3.01
CA ASN A 224 -13.41 -32.40 -1.95
C ASN A 224 -13.31 -30.90 -2.24
N TRP A 225 -12.43 -30.49 -3.16
CA TRP A 225 -12.27 -29.11 -3.64
C TRP A 225 -12.93 -28.88 -5.00
N ASP A 226 -13.80 -29.80 -5.46
CA ASP A 226 -14.44 -29.79 -6.78
C ASP A 226 -13.43 -29.76 -7.95
N LEU A 227 -12.25 -30.33 -7.76
CA LEU A 227 -11.20 -30.50 -8.78
C LEU A 227 -11.21 -31.92 -9.36
N PRO A 228 -10.83 -32.10 -10.64
CA PRO A 228 -10.71 -33.42 -11.24
C PRO A 228 -9.59 -34.24 -10.61
N ALA A 229 -9.73 -35.58 -10.64
CA ALA A 229 -8.68 -36.49 -10.22
C ALA A 229 -7.37 -36.26 -11.02
N VAL A 230 -6.24 -36.44 -10.35
CA VAL A 230 -4.90 -36.30 -10.93
C VAL A 230 -4.68 -37.35 -12.00
N SER A 231 -4.16 -36.90 -13.14
CA SER A 231 -3.76 -37.71 -14.29
C SER A 231 -2.51 -37.10 -14.93
N ASN A 232 -1.84 -37.87 -15.77
CA ASN A 232 -0.64 -37.37 -16.47
C ASN A 232 -0.94 -36.16 -17.38
N SER A 233 -2.17 -36.01 -17.86
CA SER A 233 -2.57 -34.90 -18.74
C SER A 233 -2.95 -33.62 -18.00
N ASN A 234 -3.45 -33.70 -16.75
CA ASN A 234 -3.91 -32.53 -15.98
C ASN A 234 -3.04 -32.20 -14.75
N ARG A 235 -2.03 -33.02 -14.40
CA ARG A 235 -1.19 -32.84 -13.20
C ARG A 235 -0.57 -31.44 -13.07
N TRP A 236 -0.13 -30.86 -14.18
CA TRP A 236 0.49 -29.53 -14.20
C TRP A 236 -0.53 -28.43 -13.91
N TRP A 237 -1.68 -28.50 -14.58
CA TRP A 237 -2.79 -27.58 -14.36
C TRP A 237 -3.32 -27.68 -12.91
N LEU A 238 -3.42 -28.88 -12.35
CA LEU A 238 -3.81 -29.09 -10.95
C LEU A 238 -2.79 -28.48 -9.98
N ALA A 239 -1.49 -28.72 -10.21
CA ALA A 239 -0.44 -28.14 -9.38
C ALA A 239 -0.48 -26.60 -9.41
N GLU A 240 -0.63 -26.01 -10.59
CA GLU A 240 -0.77 -24.56 -10.76
C GLU A 240 -2.04 -24.02 -10.09
N THR A 241 -3.17 -24.72 -10.22
CA THR A 241 -4.44 -24.35 -9.58
C THR A 241 -4.34 -24.37 -8.06
N ILE A 242 -3.73 -25.41 -7.50
CA ILE A 242 -3.52 -25.56 -6.06
C ILE A 242 -2.56 -24.48 -5.55
N LEU A 243 -1.46 -24.23 -6.28
CA LEU A 243 -0.51 -23.17 -5.94
C LEU A 243 -1.20 -21.81 -5.95
N HIS A 244 -1.95 -21.51 -7.01
CA HIS A 244 -2.71 -20.27 -7.11
C HIS A 244 -3.71 -20.11 -5.95
N HIS A 245 -4.45 -21.16 -5.60
CA HIS A 245 -5.34 -21.12 -4.44
C HIS A 245 -4.55 -20.89 -3.13
N GLY A 246 -3.47 -21.66 -2.96
CA GLY A 246 -2.61 -21.66 -1.78
C GLY A 246 -1.86 -20.35 -1.56
N VAL A 247 -1.58 -19.59 -2.62
CA VAL A 247 -0.85 -18.30 -2.58
C VAL A 247 -1.78 -17.09 -2.71
N ILE A 248 -2.72 -17.08 -3.65
CA ILE A 248 -3.55 -15.92 -3.95
C ILE A 248 -4.98 -16.12 -3.45
N GLY A 249 -5.61 -17.23 -3.79
CA GLY A 249 -7.04 -17.47 -3.53
C GLY A 249 -7.43 -17.30 -2.06
N ARG A 250 -6.59 -17.78 -1.13
CA ARG A 250 -6.83 -17.63 0.32
C ARG A 250 -6.58 -16.22 0.87
N ARG A 251 -6.02 -15.30 0.06
CA ARG A 251 -5.55 -13.97 0.46
C ARG A 251 -6.22 -12.81 -0.28
N GLU A 252 -7.23 -13.07 -1.12
CA GLU A 252 -7.88 -12.02 -1.91
C GLU A 252 -8.41 -10.86 -1.06
N LYS A 253 -8.98 -11.17 0.12
CA LYS A 253 -9.52 -10.15 1.04
C LYS A 253 -8.40 -9.33 1.69
N GLN A 254 -7.29 -9.96 2.06
CA GLN A 254 -6.10 -9.34 2.62
C GLN A 254 -5.46 -8.41 1.59
N ILE A 255 -5.29 -8.88 0.35
CA ILE A 255 -4.80 -8.09 -0.79
C ILE A 255 -5.71 -6.88 -1.00
N SER A 256 -7.05 -7.08 -0.97
CA SER A 256 -8.02 -6.00 -1.12
C SER A 256 -7.90 -4.93 -0.02
N GLN A 257 -7.74 -5.35 1.24
CA GLN A 257 -7.50 -4.43 2.36
C GLN A 257 -6.16 -3.69 2.22
N LEU A 258 -5.09 -4.40 1.88
CA LEU A 258 -3.77 -3.82 1.68
C LEU A 258 -3.79 -2.73 0.59
N ARG A 259 -4.42 -3.04 -0.55
CA ARG A 259 -4.65 -2.07 -1.64
C ARG A 259 -5.48 -0.87 -1.19
N ARG A 260 -6.51 -1.08 -0.36
CA ARG A 260 -7.31 0.00 0.21
C ARG A 260 -6.44 0.91 1.10
N GLY A 261 -5.52 0.35 1.87
CA GLY A 261 -4.56 1.11 2.68
C GLY A 261 -3.63 1.96 1.82
N LEU A 262 -3.05 1.38 0.76
CA LEU A 262 -2.23 2.12 -0.22
C LEU A 262 -3.04 3.19 -0.97
N LYS A 263 -4.35 2.95 -1.19
CA LYS A 263 -5.25 3.94 -1.78
C LYS A 263 -5.52 5.10 -0.83
N ASP A 264 -5.70 4.83 0.46
CA ASP A 264 -5.95 5.87 1.47
C ASP A 264 -4.78 6.87 1.54
N THR A 265 -3.54 6.42 1.29
CA THR A 265 -2.33 7.27 1.27
C THR A 265 -2.06 7.94 -0.07
N GLY A 266 -2.88 7.67 -1.09
CA GLY A 266 -2.70 8.14 -2.45
C GLY A 266 -1.70 7.33 -3.29
N VAL A 267 -0.81 6.56 -2.67
CA VAL A 267 0.28 5.82 -3.34
C VAL A 267 -0.22 4.86 -4.42
N LEU A 268 -1.37 4.23 -4.22
CA LEU A 268 -1.93 3.33 -5.24
C LEU A 268 -2.18 4.02 -6.59
N ARG A 269 -2.38 5.34 -6.62
CA ARG A 269 -2.54 6.08 -7.89
C ARG A 269 -1.24 6.10 -8.68
N MET A 270 -0.10 6.28 -8.00
CA MET A 270 1.23 6.27 -8.63
C MET A 270 1.57 4.90 -9.19
N ILE A 271 1.19 3.82 -8.49
CA ILE A 271 1.49 2.44 -8.94
C ILE A 271 0.69 2.06 -10.21
N LYS A 272 -0.43 2.72 -10.47
CA LYS A 272 -1.35 2.38 -11.57
C LYS A 272 -1.10 3.14 -12.87
N GLU A 273 -0.41 4.28 -12.79
CA GLU A 273 -0.32 5.29 -13.86
C GLU A 273 1.12 5.43 -14.33
#